data_AF-A0A7C5I559-F1
#
_entry.id   AF-A0A7C5I559-F1
#
_cell.length_a   1.000
_cell.length_b   1.000
_cell.length_c   1.000
_cell.angle_alpha   90.00
_cell.angle_beta   90.00
_cell.angle_gamma   90.00
#
_symmetry.space_group_name_H-M   'P 1'
#
loop_
_entity.id
_entity.type
_entity.pdbx_description
1 polymer ?
#
loop_
_entity_poly.entity_id
_entity_poly.type
_entity_poly.pdbx_seq_one_letter_code
_entity_poly.pdbx_strand_id
1 'polypeptide(L)'
;LEGSHVYSLDAAGGAIPDKYVSTGSGSPYVYGVLEDQYRDDMNIEEGINLAIRAISAAMKRDSASGDGIDVAVITKEGFRFISEDEVRKRMEG
;
A
#
# COMPACT_ATOMS: atom_id res chain seq x y z
N LEU A 1 13.61 16.19 8.65
CA LEU A 1 12.44 15.34 8.35
C LEU A 1 11.86 14.94 9.69
N GLU A 2 10.70 15.48 10.03
CA GLU A 2 9.98 15.13 11.26
C GLU A 2 8.66 14.48 10.85
N GLY A 3 8.33 13.35 11.48
CA GLY A 3 7.13 12.57 11.17
C GLY A 3 7.35 11.45 10.15
N SER A 4 6.25 10.89 9.65
CA SER A 4 6.25 9.81 8.65
C SER A 4 6.52 10.36 7.25
N HIS A 5 7.38 9.68 6.50
CA HIS A 5 7.69 10.04 5.12
C HIS A 5 7.78 8.79 4.24
N VAL A 6 7.32 8.92 2.99
CA VAL A 6 7.48 7.90 1.95
C VAL A 6 8.36 8.48 0.85
N TYR A 7 9.29 7.67 0.34
CA TYR A 7 10.19 8.05 -0.74
C TYR A 7 10.12 7.02 -1.87
N SER A 8 10.04 7.51 -3.10
CA SER A 8 10.34 6.72 -4.29
C SER A 8 11.82 6.87 -4.61
N LEU A 9 12.51 5.73 -4.82
CA LEU A 9 13.91 5.69 -5.20
C LEU A 9 14.02 5.25 -6.65
N ASP A 10 14.76 6.00 -7.45
CA ASP A 10 15.04 5.64 -8.85
C ASP A 10 16.44 5.01 -9.01
N ALA A 11 16.64 4.33 -10.14
CA ALA A 11 17.89 3.64 -10.44
C ALA A 11 19.09 4.59 -10.65
N ALA A 12 18.86 5.89 -10.85
CA ALA A 12 19.89 6.91 -10.96
C ALA A 12 20.31 7.48 -9.58
N GLY A 13 19.65 7.05 -8.50
CA GLY A 13 19.94 7.48 -7.12
C GLY A 13 19.10 8.66 -6.66
N GLY A 14 18.05 9.04 -7.39
CA GLY A 14 17.09 10.02 -6.94
C GLY A 14 16.24 9.51 -5.78
N ALA A 15 15.89 10.42 -4.86
CA ALA A 15 14.98 10.17 -3.76
C ALA A 15 13.87 11.23 -3.77
N ILE A 16 12.66 10.81 -4.15
CA ILE A 16 11.52 11.70 -4.38
C ILE A 16 10.51 11.49 -3.25
N PRO A 17 10.24 12.50 -2.40
CA PRO A 17 9.22 12.38 -1.36
C PRO A 17 7.82 12.37 -1.98
N ASP A 18 6.94 11.51 -1.48
CA ASP A 18 5.55 11.43 -1.90
C ASP A 18 4.61 11.07 -0.73
N LYS A 19 3.30 11.18 -0.95
CA LYS A 19 2.24 10.74 -0.01
C LYS A 19 2.04 9.23 -0.06
N TYR A 20 2.15 8.66 -1.26
CA TYR A 20 2.09 7.22 -1.50
C TYR A 20 2.87 6.88 -2.76
N VAL A 21 3.39 5.65 -2.83
CA VAL A 21 4.16 5.17 -3.98
C VAL A 21 3.70 3.75 -4.31
N SER A 22 3.55 3.46 -5.59
CA SER A 22 3.35 2.11 -6.11
C SER A 22 4.36 1.81 -7.23
N THR A 23 4.86 0.58 -7.26
CA THR A 23 5.82 0.09 -8.23
C THR A 23 5.47 -1.35 -8.66
N GLY A 24 6.07 -1.83 -9.74
CA GLY A 24 5.75 -3.11 -10.36
C GLY A 24 4.67 -3.02 -11.45
N SER A 25 4.40 -4.14 -12.13
CA SER A 25 3.47 -4.24 -13.26
C SER A 25 2.03 -3.89 -12.89
N GLY A 26 1.61 -4.19 -11.66
CA GLY A 26 0.28 -3.88 -11.13
C GLY A 26 0.08 -2.42 -10.72
N SER A 27 1.13 -1.59 -10.74
CA SER A 27 1.09 -0.22 -10.21
C SER A 27 0.00 0.68 -10.81
N PRO A 28 -0.35 0.62 -12.11
CA PRO A 28 -1.42 1.47 -12.64
C PRO A 28 -2.78 1.21 -11.97
N TYR A 29 -3.06 -0.05 -11.58
CA TYR A 29 -4.30 -0.40 -10.89
C TYR A 29 -4.29 0.05 -9.43
N VAL A 30 -3.14 -0.03 -8.77
CA VAL A 30 -2.95 0.47 -7.41
C VAL A 30 -3.13 1.98 -7.36
N TYR A 31 -2.47 2.72 -8.26
CA TYR A 31 -2.60 4.18 -8.34
C TYR A 31 -4.05 4.60 -8.57
N GLY A 32 -4.79 3.93 -9.46
CA GLY A 32 -6.21 4.24 -9.66
C GLY A 32 -7.08 4.12 -8.41
N VAL A 33 -6.76 3.19 -7.49
CA VAL A 33 -7.46 3.08 -6.20
C VAL A 33 -6.97 4.12 -5.20
N LEU A 34 -5.66 4.38 -5.14
CA LEU A 34 -5.09 5.36 -4.22
C LEU A 34 -5.54 6.79 -4.56
N GLU A 35 -5.51 7.18 -5.84
CA GLU A 35 -5.94 8.50 -6.31
C GLU A 35 -7.43 8.78 -6.03
N ASP A 36 -8.27 7.74 -6.04
CA ASP A 36 -9.71 7.85 -5.78
C ASP A 36 -10.05 7.89 -4.27
N GLN A 37 -9.30 7.17 -3.43
CA GLN A 37 -9.74 6.85 -2.06
C GLN A 37 -8.78 7.33 -0.95
N TYR A 38 -7.53 7.69 -1.26
CA TYR A 38 -6.58 8.18 -0.25
C TYR A 38 -7.02 9.53 0.30
N ARG A 39 -6.88 9.72 1.62
CA ARG A 39 -7.04 11.01 2.30
C ARG A 39 -5.96 11.20 3.34
N ASP A 40 -5.53 12.44 3.56
CA ASP A 40 -4.51 12.78 4.57
C ASP A 40 -4.96 12.47 6.01
N ASP A 41 -6.27 12.38 6.27
CA ASP A 41 -6.85 12.22 7.61
C ASP A 41 -7.23 10.77 7.96
N MET A 42 -6.77 9.80 7.17
CA MET A 42 -7.07 8.38 7.40
C MET A 42 -6.44 7.87 8.70
N ASN A 43 -7.19 7.07 9.44
CA ASN A 43 -6.65 6.28 10.54
C ASN A 43 -5.96 5.00 10.01
N ILE A 44 -5.25 4.29 10.90
CA ILE A 44 -4.49 3.08 10.55
C ILE A 44 -5.37 2.01 9.90
N GLU A 45 -6.59 1.81 10.40
CA GLU A 45 -7.51 0.78 9.92
C GLU A 45 -8.00 1.09 8.50
N GLU A 46 -8.32 2.35 8.23
CA GLU A 46 -8.67 2.82 6.90
C GLU A 46 -7.50 2.64 5.93
N GLY A 47 -6.27 2.96 6.37
CA GLY A 47 -5.06 2.79 5.57
C GLY A 47 -4.78 1.33 5.21
N ILE A 48 -4.92 0.41 6.17
CA ILE A 48 -4.80 -1.05 5.94
C ILE A 48 -5.82 -1.50 4.90
N ASN A 49 -7.09 -1.11 5.05
CA ASN A 49 -8.16 -1.50 4.13
C ASN A 49 -7.92 -0.95 2.72
N LEU A 50 -7.45 0.30 2.61
CA LEU A 50 -7.12 0.90 1.33
C LEU A 50 -5.96 0.17 0.64
N ALA A 51 -4.88 -0.15 1.37
CA ALA A 51 -3.75 -0.89 0.82
C ALA A 51 -4.19 -2.28 0.30
N ILE A 52 -4.96 -3.02 1.09
CA ILE A 52 -5.50 -4.33 0.69
C ILE A 52 -6.37 -4.20 -0.56
N ARG A 53 -7.27 -3.20 -0.61
CA ARG A 53 -8.14 -2.96 -1.77
C ARG A 53 -7.33 -2.63 -3.02
N ALA A 54 -6.30 -1.79 -2.90
CA ALA A 54 -5.48 -1.36 -4.03
C ALA A 54 -4.68 -2.53 -4.62
N ILE A 55 -4.03 -3.34 -3.76
CA ILE A 55 -3.31 -4.55 -4.20
C ILE A 55 -4.27 -5.60 -4.77
N SER A 56 -5.45 -5.78 -4.16
CA SER A 56 -6.48 -6.68 -4.68
C SER A 56 -6.95 -6.29 -6.09
N ALA A 57 -6.98 -4.99 -6.41
CA ALA A 57 -7.31 -4.52 -7.75
C ALA A 57 -6.24 -4.91 -8.77
N ALA A 58 -4.96 -4.79 -8.41
CA ALA A 58 -3.84 -5.26 -9.24
C ALA A 58 -3.88 -6.77 -9.44
N MET A 59 -4.04 -7.58 -8.39
CA MET A 59 -4.10 -9.05 -8.50
C MET A 59 -5.21 -9.56 -9.44
N LYS A 60 -6.32 -8.82 -9.56
CA LYS A 60 -7.44 -9.19 -10.45
C LYS A 60 -7.18 -8.86 -11.92
N ARG A 61 -6.21 -8.02 -12.24
CA ARG A 61 -6.05 -7.42 -13.58
C ARG A 61 -4.64 -7.53 -14.16
N ASP A 62 -3.63 -7.64 -13.33
CA ASP A 62 -2.24 -7.86 -13.73
C ASP A 62 -1.86 -9.33 -13.52
N SER A 63 -1.54 -10.04 -14.61
CA SER A 63 -1.19 -11.47 -14.56
C SER A 63 0.12 -11.75 -13.83
N ALA A 64 0.97 -10.73 -13.66
CA ALA A 64 2.22 -10.83 -12.91
C ALA A 64 2.07 -10.49 -11.42
N SER A 65 0.86 -10.12 -10.97
CA SER A 65 0.53 -9.85 -9.57
C SER A 65 -0.36 -10.96 -9.00
N GLY A 66 -0.06 -11.46 -7.80
CA GLY A 66 -0.82 -12.56 -7.19
C GLY A 66 -0.19 -13.07 -5.89
N ASP A 67 -0.62 -14.26 -5.46
CA ASP A 67 -0.09 -15.01 -4.30
C ASP A 67 -0.33 -14.40 -2.90
N GLY A 68 -1.47 -13.72 -2.74
CA GLY A 68 -1.86 -13.11 -1.47
C GLY A 68 -1.36 -11.68 -1.31
N ILE A 69 -1.46 -11.16 -0.08
CA ILE A 69 -1.10 -9.79 0.27
C ILE A 69 -0.41 -9.80 1.63
N ASP A 70 0.80 -9.26 1.70
CA ASP A 70 1.43 -8.89 2.96
C ASP A 70 1.19 -7.42 3.25
N VAL A 71 0.77 -7.11 4.48
CA VAL A 71 0.55 -5.73 4.93
C VAL A 71 1.39 -5.46 6.16
N ALA A 72 2.13 -4.36 6.13
CA ALA A 72 2.84 -3.86 7.28
C ALA A 72 2.41 -2.44 7.64
N VAL A 73 2.46 -2.13 8.93
CA VAL A 73 2.16 -0.82 9.49
C VAL A 73 3.41 -0.28 10.17
N ILE A 74 3.78 0.94 9.81
CA ILE A 74 4.89 1.68 10.40
C ILE A 74 4.31 2.87 11.16
N THR A 75 4.58 2.94 12.46
CA THR A 75 4.23 4.06 13.33
C THR A 75 5.45 4.54 14.10
N LYS A 76 5.28 5.54 14.98
CA LYS A 76 6.33 5.98 15.89
C LYS A 76 6.77 4.89 16.88
N GLU A 77 5.91 3.91 17.16
CA GLU A 77 6.20 2.76 18.00
C GLU A 77 7.03 1.68 17.27
N GLY A 78 7.10 1.74 15.94
CA GLY A 78 7.90 0.85 15.11
C GLY A 78 7.12 0.21 13.97
N PHE A 79 7.59 -0.96 13.56
CA PHE A 79 7.08 -1.72 12.42
C PHE A 79 6.40 -3.00 12.90
N ARG A 80 5.25 -3.35 12.31
CA ARG A 80 4.60 -4.66 12.51
C ARG A 80 3.92 -5.14 11.23
N PHE A 81 3.88 -6.46 11.05
CA PHE A 81 3.00 -7.09 10.07
C PHE A 81 1.59 -7.24 10.62
N ILE A 82 0.60 -7.16 9.72
CA ILE A 82 -0.75 -7.66 9.94
C ILE A 82 -0.73 -9.17 9.70
N SER A 83 -1.42 -9.96 10.52
CA SER A 83 -1.44 -11.41 10.33
C SER A 83 -2.15 -11.80 9.04
N GLU A 84 -1.71 -12.87 8.40
CA GLU A 84 -2.35 -13.38 7.17
C GLU A 84 -3.84 -13.64 7.36
N ASP A 85 -4.25 -14.16 8.52
CA ASP A 85 -5.65 -14.41 8.86
C ASP A 85 -6.47 -13.11 8.92
N GLU A 86 -5.88 -12.02 9.42
CA GLU A 86 -6.54 -10.72 9.45
C GLU A 86 -6.61 -10.09 8.05
N VAL A 87 -5.54 -10.19 7.25
CA VAL A 87 -5.56 -9.74 5.86
C VAL A 87 -6.62 -10.49 5.06
N ARG A 88 -6.68 -11.83 5.19
CA ARG A 88 -7.67 -12.67 4.51
C ARG A 88 -9.09 -12.26 4.85
N LYS A 89 -9.40 -12.04 6.13
CA LYS A 89 -10.73 -11.57 6.57
C LYS A 89 -11.11 -10.23 5.94
N ARG A 90 -10.16 -9.30 5.77
CA ARG A 90 -10.40 -8.00 5.12
C ARG A 90 -10.55 -8.09 3.61
N MET A 91 -9.98 -9.12 2.97
CA MET A 91 -10.17 -9.36 1.54
C MET A 91 -11.55 -9.96 1.23
N GLU A 92 -12.15 -10.68 2.18
CA GLU A 92 -13.45 -11.34 2.04
C GLU A 92 -14.65 -10.43 2.39
N GLY A 93 -14.42 -9.38 3.18
CA GLY A 93 -15.43 -8.37 3.57
C GLY A 93 -15.62 -7.27 2.55
#